data_AF-A0A6B1CST6-F1
#
_entry.id   AF-A0A6B1CST6-F1
#
_cell.length_a   1.000
_cell.length_b   1.000
_cell.length_c   1.000
_cell.angle_alpha   90.00
_cell.angle_beta   90.00
_cell.angle_gamma   90.00
#
_symmetry.space_group_name_H-M   'P 1'
#
loop_
_entity.id
_entity.type
_entity.pdbx_description
1 polymer ?
#
loop_
_entity_poly.entity_id
_entity_poly.type
_entity_poly.pdbx_seq_one_letter_code
_entity_poly.pdbx_strand_id
1 'polypeptide(L)'
;MWRYCWGWSLLLILAACEGPVGPEGPQGPRGRQGEDGSTLWVKVDTGTILNRNYTDGNPYWVSIPLANSGTEPTVLFLGIENENGIYNRIDFSSVIWGGSGSDYSVPGTSGWYILVYDRSKDLVGSNYQVKFVQ
;
A
#
# COMPACT_ATOMS: atom_id res chain seq x y z
N MET A 1 -70.04 25.99 32.61
CA MET A 1 -70.73 24.69 32.77
C MET A 1 -71.89 24.68 31.79
N TRP A 2 -72.02 23.66 30.95
CA TRP A 2 -73.28 23.07 30.46
C TRP A 2 -72.91 22.01 29.41
N ARG A 3 -73.46 20.80 29.57
CA ARG A 3 -73.26 19.60 28.73
C ARG A 3 -74.57 19.30 27.98
N TYR A 4 -74.44 18.49 26.91
CA TYR A 4 -75.43 17.69 26.15
C TYR A 4 -76.26 18.45 25.07
N CYS A 5 -76.03 18.19 23.77
CA CYS A 5 -76.39 17.03 22.92
C CYS A 5 -77.87 17.02 22.48
N TRP A 6 -78.13 17.08 21.16
CA TRP A 6 -78.85 16.08 20.34
C TRP A 6 -79.24 16.69 18.97
N GLY A 7 -79.14 15.88 17.90
CA GLY A 7 -79.71 16.17 16.58
C GLY A 7 -78.66 16.26 15.46
N TRP A 8 -78.11 15.13 15.01
CA TRP A 8 -78.56 14.39 13.81
C TRP A 8 -78.03 14.97 12.47
N SER A 9 -77.36 14.10 11.72
CA SER A 9 -77.12 14.13 10.27
C SER A 9 -76.04 15.07 9.72
N LEU A 10 -74.82 14.54 9.54
CA LEU A 10 -74.29 14.24 8.20
C LEU A 10 -72.94 13.51 8.33
N LEU A 11 -72.98 12.18 8.25
CA LEU A 11 -71.80 11.33 8.15
C LEU A 11 -71.27 11.43 6.70
N LEU A 12 -70.49 12.46 6.40
CA LEU A 12 -69.67 12.50 5.18
C LEU A 12 -68.40 11.72 5.45
N ILE A 13 -68.47 10.43 5.15
CA ILE A 13 -67.35 9.50 5.12
C ILE A 13 -66.36 10.03 4.07
N LEU A 14 -65.31 10.71 4.52
CA LEU A 14 -64.06 10.83 3.75
C LEU A 14 -63.49 9.41 3.69
N ALA A 15 -63.95 8.66 2.69
CA ALA A 15 -63.39 7.37 2.35
C ALA A 15 -61.89 7.57 2.11
N ALA A 16 -61.09 6.95 2.97
CA ALA A 16 -59.67 6.75 2.75
C ALA A 16 -59.52 6.03 1.41
N CYS A 17 -59.17 6.78 0.36
CA CYS A 17 -58.71 6.22 -0.90
C CYS A 17 -57.22 5.95 -0.74
N GLU A 18 -56.88 4.91 0.03
CA GLU A 18 -55.57 4.29 -0.09
C GLU A 18 -55.58 3.53 -1.42
N GLY A 19 -55.08 4.21 -2.46
CA GLY A 19 -54.85 3.57 -3.76
C GLY A 19 -53.92 2.37 -3.60
N PRO A 20 -54.05 1.34 -4.46
CA PRO A 20 -53.20 0.16 -4.37
C PRO A 20 -51.73 0.56 -4.41
N VAL A 21 -50.92 -0.06 -3.53
CA VAL A 21 -49.46 0.07 -3.57
C VAL A 21 -49.00 -0.28 -4.98
N GLY A 22 -48.22 0.63 -5.60
CA GLY A 22 -47.71 0.45 -6.95
C GLY A 22 -46.83 -0.80 -7.07
N PRO A 23 -46.65 -1.33 -8.29
CA PRO A 23 -45.80 -2.49 -8.50
C PRO A 23 -44.36 -2.20 -8.05
N GLU A 24 -43.67 -3.23 -7.58
CA GLU A 24 -42.25 -3.15 -7.26
C GLU A 24 -41.46 -2.72 -8.51
N GLY A 25 -40.50 -1.81 -8.33
CA GLY A 25 -39.67 -1.31 -9.42
C GLY A 25 -38.79 -2.41 -10.02
N PRO A 26 -38.32 -2.24 -11.27
CA PRO A 26 -37.42 -3.22 -11.88
C PRO A 26 -36.13 -3.36 -11.08
N GLN A 27 -35.58 -4.57 -11.03
CA GLN A 27 -34.27 -4.82 -10.45
C GLN A 27 -33.20 -3.95 -11.14
N GLY A 28 -32.34 -3.33 -10.35
CA GLY A 28 -31.22 -2.53 -10.87
C GLY A 28 -30.25 -3.35 -11.74
N PRO A 29 -29.46 -2.70 -12.60
CA PRO A 29 -28.49 -3.39 -13.43
C PRO A 29 -27.47 -4.16 -12.58
N ARG A 30 -27.02 -5.30 -13.09
CA ARG A 30 -25.92 -6.06 -12.48
C ARG A 30 -24.68 -5.15 -12.38
N GLY A 31 -24.00 -5.19 -11.22
CA GLY A 31 -22.74 -4.47 -11.02
C GLY A 31 -21.67 -4.88 -12.03
N ARG A 32 -20.69 -3.98 -12.27
CA ARG A 32 -19.54 -4.30 -13.13
C ARG A 32 -18.77 -5.48 -12.55
N GLN A 33 -18.25 -6.34 -13.43
CA GLN A 33 -17.29 -7.37 -13.04
C GLN A 33 -16.06 -6.70 -12.42
N GLY A 34 -15.54 -7.27 -11.33
CA GLY A 34 -14.29 -6.79 -10.73
C GLY A 34 -13.11 -6.98 -11.68
N GLU A 35 -12.09 -6.13 -11.58
CA GLU A 35 -10.85 -6.29 -12.33
C GLU A 35 -10.14 -7.60 -11.95
N ASP A 36 -9.50 -8.24 -12.92
CA ASP A 36 -8.68 -9.43 -12.66
C ASP A 36 -7.52 -9.06 -11.74
N GLY A 37 -7.28 -9.86 -10.70
CA GLY A 37 -6.20 -9.60 -9.74
C GLY A 37 -4.83 -9.69 -10.41
N SER A 38 -4.05 -8.62 -10.36
CA SER A 38 -2.64 -8.63 -10.77
C SER A 38 -1.86 -9.59 -9.88
N THR A 39 -1.18 -10.57 -10.50
CA THR A 39 -0.31 -11.50 -9.77
C THR A 39 0.97 -10.78 -9.39
N LEU A 40 1.10 -10.40 -8.12
CA LEU A 40 2.34 -9.83 -7.57
C LEU A 40 3.32 -10.94 -7.23
N TRP A 41 4.55 -10.86 -7.73
CA TRP A 41 5.60 -11.84 -7.43
C TRP A 41 6.50 -11.31 -6.31
N VAL A 42 6.64 -12.09 -5.24
CA VAL A 42 7.64 -11.79 -4.20
C VAL A 42 9.02 -12.20 -4.70
N LYS A 43 9.91 -11.22 -4.84
CA LYS A 43 11.33 -11.42 -5.12
C LYS A 43 12.14 -11.29 -3.85
N VAL A 44 13.25 -12.03 -3.79
CA VAL A 44 14.23 -11.96 -2.72
C VAL A 44 15.57 -11.59 -3.35
N ASP A 45 16.22 -10.58 -2.81
CA ASP A 45 17.56 -10.16 -3.20
C ASP A 45 18.48 -10.18 -1.97
N THR A 46 19.73 -10.57 -2.16
CA THR A 46 20.70 -10.75 -1.10
C THR A 46 22.07 -10.29 -1.56
N GLY A 47 22.84 -9.71 -0.65
CA GLY A 47 24.20 -9.31 -0.96
C GLY A 47 24.94 -8.86 0.30
N THR A 48 26.10 -8.25 0.09
CA THR A 48 26.93 -7.69 1.15
C THR A 48 27.05 -6.18 0.93
N ILE A 49 26.91 -5.42 2.01
CA ILE A 49 27.11 -3.97 1.98
C ILE A 49 28.61 -3.71 1.90
N LEU A 50 29.04 -3.00 0.87
CA LEU A 50 30.44 -2.61 0.67
C LEU A 50 30.60 -1.09 0.86
N ASN A 51 31.82 -0.61 1.04
CA ASN A 51 32.09 0.83 1.13
C ASN A 51 31.57 1.60 -0.10
N ARG A 52 31.60 1.00 -1.29
CA ARG A 52 31.08 1.59 -2.53
C ARG A 52 29.55 1.75 -2.55
N ASN A 53 28.84 1.16 -1.60
CA ASN A 53 27.40 1.31 -1.48
C ASN A 53 27.02 2.62 -0.77
N TYR A 54 27.94 3.29 -0.07
CA TYR A 54 27.65 4.60 0.48
C TYR A 54 27.57 5.64 -0.62
N THR A 55 26.62 6.56 -0.49
CA THR A 55 26.31 7.54 -1.52
C THR A 55 27.28 8.71 -1.50
N ASP A 56 27.60 9.24 -2.68
CA ASP A 56 28.44 10.44 -2.82
C ASP A 56 27.69 11.69 -2.36
N GLY A 57 26.36 11.69 -2.52
CA GLY A 57 25.50 12.82 -2.14
C GLY A 57 25.36 12.98 -0.64
N ASN A 58 25.45 11.88 0.11
CA ASN A 58 25.52 11.92 1.56
C ASN A 58 26.19 10.66 2.13
N PRO A 59 27.36 10.78 2.77
CA PRO A 59 28.16 9.62 3.18
C PRO A 59 27.55 8.80 4.32
N TYR A 60 26.37 9.17 4.84
CA TYR A 60 25.62 8.42 5.85
C TYR A 60 24.44 7.64 5.25
N TRP A 61 24.29 7.60 3.92
CA TRP A 61 23.30 6.77 3.27
C TRP A 61 23.96 5.64 2.52
N VAL A 62 23.39 4.45 2.65
CA VAL A 62 23.76 3.25 1.93
C VAL A 62 22.70 2.97 0.86
N SER A 63 23.14 2.78 -0.37
CA SER A 63 22.32 2.35 -1.49
C SER A 63 22.42 0.84 -1.69
N ILE A 64 21.28 0.17 -1.53
CA ILE A 64 21.13 -1.26 -1.79
C ILE A 64 20.41 -1.41 -3.14
N PRO A 65 21.09 -1.87 -4.19
CA PRO A 65 20.46 -2.10 -5.48
C PRO A 65 19.47 -3.26 -5.38
N LEU A 66 18.32 -3.12 -6.03
CA LEU A 66 17.33 -4.18 -6.20
C LEU A 66 17.51 -4.78 -7.59
N ALA A 67 18.26 -5.88 -7.67
CA ALA A 67 18.51 -6.53 -8.94
C ALA A 67 17.19 -6.98 -9.58
N ASN A 68 17.05 -6.77 -10.90
CA ASN A 68 15.92 -7.26 -11.70
C ASN A 68 14.53 -6.68 -11.31
N SER A 69 14.48 -5.47 -10.76
CA SER A 69 13.25 -4.69 -10.65
C SER A 69 12.92 -4.03 -11.99
N GLY A 70 11.90 -4.53 -12.69
CA GLY A 70 11.46 -3.93 -13.97
C GLY A 70 10.56 -2.72 -13.76
N THR A 71 9.59 -2.85 -12.86
CA THR A 71 8.69 -1.78 -12.40
C THR A 71 9.10 -1.31 -11.00
N GLU A 72 8.46 -0.25 -10.51
CA GLU A 72 8.67 0.28 -9.16
C GLU A 72 8.33 -0.79 -8.10
N PRO A 73 9.31 -1.22 -7.28
CA PRO A 73 9.11 -2.29 -6.32
C PRO A 73 8.50 -1.78 -5.02
N THR A 74 7.62 -2.57 -4.41
CA THR A 74 7.22 -2.37 -3.01
C THR A 74 8.06 -3.24 -2.10
N VAL A 75 8.86 -2.64 -1.24
CA VAL A 75 9.70 -3.36 -0.27
C VAL A 75 8.85 -3.85 0.90
N LEU A 76 8.86 -5.15 1.13
CA LEU A 76 8.16 -5.81 2.24
C LEU A 76 9.07 -5.99 3.45
N PHE A 77 10.36 -6.24 3.21
CA PHE A 77 11.34 -6.51 4.24
C PHE A 77 12.73 -6.09 3.77
N LEU A 78 13.47 -5.47 4.68
CA LEU A 78 14.91 -5.31 4.61
C LEU A 78 15.47 -5.75 5.95
N GLY A 79 16.46 -6.63 5.92
CA GLY A 79 17.14 -7.06 7.12
C GLY A 79 18.62 -7.31 6.93
N ILE A 80 19.34 -7.21 8.05
CA ILE A 80 20.77 -7.44 8.14
C ILE A 80 21.01 -8.74 8.90
N GLU A 81 21.89 -9.58 8.37
CA GLU A 81 22.28 -10.85 8.98
C GLU A 81 23.06 -10.59 10.27
N ASN A 82 22.67 -11.27 11.35
CA ASN A 82 23.41 -11.27 12.60
C ASN A 82 24.41 -12.44 12.67
N GLU A 83 25.16 -12.52 13.77
CA GLU A 83 26.17 -13.57 13.99
C GLU A 83 25.61 -15.00 13.96
N ASN A 84 24.30 -15.17 14.14
CA ASN A 84 23.63 -16.48 14.07
C ASN A 84 23.07 -16.80 12.67
N GLY A 85 23.33 -15.97 11.66
CA GLY A 85 22.81 -16.13 10.31
C GLY A 85 21.33 -15.73 10.14
N ILE A 86 20.77 -14.99 11.11
CA ILE A 86 19.36 -14.57 11.08
C ILE A 86 19.28 -13.11 10.62
N TYR A 87 18.41 -12.84 9.65
CA TYR A 87 18.15 -11.48 9.16
C TYR A 87 17.21 -10.72 10.10
N ASN A 88 17.75 -9.73 10.80
CA ASN A 88 16.98 -8.83 11.64
C ASN A 88 16.46 -7.65 10.83
N ARG A 89 15.18 -7.33 10.96
CA ARG A 89 14.59 -6.15 10.31
C ARG A 89 15.32 -4.89 10.77
N ILE A 90 15.68 -4.03 9.83
CA ILE A 90 16.18 -2.69 10.13
C ILE A 90 15.16 -1.64 9.72
N ASP A 91 15.16 -0.53 10.44
CA ASP A 91 14.40 0.65 10.04
C ASP A 91 15.08 1.30 8.84
N PHE A 92 14.29 1.70 7.85
CA PHE A 92 14.78 2.36 6.66
C PHE A 92 13.85 3.52 6.32
N SER A 93 14.48 4.59 5.85
CA SER A 93 13.80 5.80 5.44
C SER A 93 13.76 5.80 3.91
N SER A 94 12.68 5.23 3.39
CA SER A 94 12.20 5.31 2.00
C SER A 94 12.91 4.50 0.90
N VAL A 95 12.06 4.06 -0.03
CA VAL A 95 12.37 3.48 -1.35
C VAL A 95 12.22 4.63 -2.37
N ILE A 96 12.80 4.43 -3.57
CA ILE A 96 12.39 4.99 -4.88
C ILE A 96 13.34 6.08 -5.40
N TRP A 97 14.49 5.65 -5.91
CA TRP A 97 15.09 6.32 -7.05
C TRP A 97 15.37 5.29 -8.14
N GLY A 98 14.82 5.55 -9.34
CA GLY A 98 15.06 4.76 -10.54
C GLY A 98 15.96 5.55 -11.48
N GLY A 99 17.17 5.03 -11.74
CA GLY A 99 18.08 5.66 -12.70
C GLY A 99 19.51 5.13 -12.65
N SER A 100 20.39 5.77 -13.42
CA SER A 100 21.84 5.51 -13.47
C SER A 100 22.62 6.78 -13.17
N GLY A 101 23.66 6.69 -12.33
CA GLY A 101 24.65 7.76 -12.16
C GLY A 101 24.18 8.98 -11.36
N SER A 102 23.27 8.79 -10.40
CA SER A 102 23.04 9.81 -9.38
C SER A 102 24.03 9.66 -8.23
N ASP A 103 24.18 10.75 -7.47
CA ASP A 103 24.92 10.79 -6.22
C ASP A 103 24.43 9.76 -5.18
N TYR A 104 23.23 9.17 -5.38
CA TYR A 104 22.58 8.16 -4.53
C TYR A 104 22.55 6.76 -5.16
N SER A 105 23.29 6.53 -6.25
CA SER A 105 23.37 5.23 -6.91
C SER A 105 24.69 4.54 -6.62
N VAL A 106 24.70 3.20 -6.63
CA VAL A 106 25.96 2.45 -6.54
C VAL A 106 26.67 2.53 -7.90
N PRO A 107 27.94 2.95 -7.96
CA PRO A 107 28.66 3.08 -9.22
C PRO A 107 28.63 1.79 -10.06
N GLY A 108 28.29 1.93 -11.34
CA GLY A 108 28.19 0.80 -12.28
C GLY A 108 26.89 -0.01 -12.18
N THR A 109 25.91 0.43 -11.40
CA THR A 109 24.58 -0.19 -11.31
C THR A 109 23.48 0.74 -11.83
N SER A 110 22.34 0.15 -12.19
CA SER A 110 21.13 0.86 -12.63
C SER A 110 19.90 0.14 -12.11
N GLY A 111 18.84 0.89 -11.80
CA GLY A 111 17.57 0.32 -11.36
C GLY A 111 17.06 1.02 -10.12
N TRP A 112 16.33 0.27 -9.30
CA TRP A 112 15.75 0.76 -8.05
C TRP A 112 16.69 0.48 -6.87
N TYR A 113 16.72 1.42 -5.92
CA TYR A 113 17.55 1.32 -4.73
C TYR A 113 16.73 1.53 -3.46
N ILE A 114 17.17 0.89 -2.39
CA ILE A 114 16.77 1.22 -1.03
C ILE A 114 17.85 2.08 -0.41
N LEU A 115 17.43 3.18 0.23
CA LEU A 115 18.32 4.04 1.00
C LEU A 115 18.20 3.70 2.48
N VAL A 116 19.33 3.32 3.07
CA VAL A 116 19.43 3.04 4.50
C VAL A 116 20.28 4.11 5.13
N TYR A 117 19.73 4.77 6.15
CA TYR A 117 20.50 5.74 6.92
C TYR A 117 21.39 5.00 7.92
N ASP A 118 22.68 5.21 7.81
CA ASP A 118 23.70 4.65 8.69
C ASP A 118 24.76 5.72 8.97
N ARG A 119 24.62 6.35 10.14
CA ARG A 119 25.56 7.37 10.62
C ARG A 119 26.88 6.77 11.09
N SER A 120 26.87 5.54 11.58
CA SER A 120 27.99 4.90 12.26
C SER A 120 28.91 4.16 11.30
N LYS A 121 28.42 3.86 10.08
CA LYS A 121 29.10 3.04 9.07
C LYS A 121 29.37 1.61 9.52
N ASP A 122 28.54 1.10 10.42
CA ASP A 122 28.66 -0.26 10.97
C ASP A 122 28.06 -1.33 10.05
N LEU A 123 27.30 -0.91 9.02
CA LEU A 123 26.74 -1.82 8.04
C LEU A 123 27.77 -2.38 7.05
N VAL A 124 28.96 -1.79 6.92
CA VAL A 124 30.00 -2.27 6.01
C VAL A 124 30.40 -3.72 6.34
N GLY A 125 30.37 -4.59 5.32
CA GLY A 125 30.66 -6.01 5.46
C GLY A 125 29.47 -6.85 5.94
N SER A 126 28.36 -6.22 6.31
CA SER A 126 27.15 -6.93 6.71
C SER A 126 26.41 -7.50 5.51
N ASN A 127 25.88 -8.71 5.65
CA ASN A 127 25.00 -9.30 4.65
C ASN A 127 23.58 -8.79 4.82
N TYR A 128 22.89 -8.54 3.71
CA TYR A 128 21.52 -8.08 3.70
C TYR A 128 20.61 -9.06 2.97
N GLN A 129 19.32 -9.00 3.31
CA GLN A 129 18.25 -9.60 2.54
C GLN A 129 17.13 -8.58 2.36
N VAL A 130 16.69 -8.44 1.11
CA VAL A 130 15.51 -7.66 0.74
C VAL A 130 14.44 -8.61 0.23
N LYS A 131 13.20 -8.38 0.64
CA LYS A 131 12.02 -8.98 0.00
C LYS A 131 11.14 -7.87 -0.53
N PHE A 132 10.71 -7.99 -1.77
CA PHE A 132 9.92 -6.96 -2.44
C PHE A 132 8.97 -7.57 -3.48
N VAL A 133 7.91 -6.85 -3.81
CA VAL A 133 6.93 -7.25 -4.84
C VAL A 133 6.96 -6.32 -6.03
N GLN A 134 6.65 -6.87 -7.19
CA GLN A 134 6.47 -6.17 -8.46
C GLN A 134 5.53 -6.95 -9.38
#